data_AF-A0A4R0WZW9-F1
#
_entry.id   AF-A0A4R0WZW9-F1
#
_cell.length_a   1.000
_cell.length_b   1.000
_cell.length_c   1.000
_cell.angle_alpha   90.00
_cell.angle_beta   90.00
_cell.angle_gamma   90.00
#
_symmetry.space_group_name_H-M   'P 1'
#
loop_
_entity.id
_entity.type
_entity.pdbx_description
1 polymer ?
#
loop_
_entity_poly.entity_id
_entity_poly.type
_entity_poly.pdbx_seq_one_letter_code
_entity_poly.pdbx_strand_id
1 'polypeptide(L)' 'MDNVSREEKIRVRAYELWERDGSPEGRADEYWEQARFQIDEEASEADGNGDDPKRRLPG' A
#
# COMPACT_ATOMS: atom_id res chain seq x y z
N MET A 1 12.27 -11.32 4.00
CA MET A 1 12.07 -10.95 2.59
C MET A 1 10.57 -10.80 2.38
N ASP A 2 9.94 -9.65 2.30
CA ASP A 2 10.30 -8.25 2.48
C ASP A 2 8.97 -7.67 2.96
N ASN A 3 8.82 -7.48 4.27
CA ASN A 3 7.63 -6.82 4.81
C ASN A 3 7.84 -5.33 4.58
N VAL A 4 7.69 -4.92 3.31
CA VAL A 4 7.73 -3.53 2.87
C VAL A 4 6.75 -2.81 3.79
N SER A 5 7.29 -1.98 4.69
CA SER A 5 6.47 -1.30 5.69
C SER A 5 5.41 -0.49 4.95
N ARG A 6 4.27 -0.30 5.59
CA ARG A 6 3.17 0.46 5.01
C ARG A 6 3.65 1.81 4.46
N GLU A 7 4.50 2.51 5.22
CA GLU A 7 5.12 3.78 4.81
C GLU A 7 6.01 3.65 3.57
N GLU A 8 6.71 2.53 3.41
CA GLU A 8 7.57 2.29 2.24
C GLU A 8 6.73 2.03 0.99
N LYS A 9 5.62 1.30 1.10
CA LYS A 9 4.65 1.16 0.02
C LYS A 9 4.06 2.51 -0.39
N ILE A 10 3.71 3.34 0.58
CA ILE A 10 3.19 4.70 0.34
C ILE A 10 4.23 5.52 -0.42
N ARG A 11 5.49 5.47 0.01
CA ARG A 11 6.59 6.20 -0.64
C ARG A 11 6.80 5.78 -2.07
N VAL A 12 6.87 4.48 -2.33
CA VAL A 12 7.04 3.94 -3.68
C VAL A 12 5.84 4.35 -4.55
N ARG A 13 4.62 4.14 -4.06
CA ARG A 13 3.38 4.44 -4.79
C ARG A 13 3.23 5.92 -5.11
N ALA A 14 3.53 6.79 -4.15
CA ALA A 14 3.50 8.24 -4.33
C ALA A 14 4.52 8.69 -5.38
N TYR A 15 5.74 8.13 -5.30
CA TYR A 15 6.81 8.45 -6.25
C TYR A 15 6.49 7.99 -7.66
N GLU A 16 5.97 6.76 -7.83
CA GLU A 16 5.52 6.25 -9.13
C GLU A 16 4.41 7.10 -9.74
N LEU A 17 3.41 7.49 -8.95
CA LEU A 17 2.33 8.36 -9.40
C LEU A 17 2.86 9.74 -9.83
N TRP A 18 3.74 10.32 -9.03
CA TRP A 18 4.34 11.63 -9.29
C TRP A 18 5.24 11.62 -10.53
N GLU A 19 6.08 10.59 -10.69
CA GLU A 19 6.94 10.43 -11.88
C GLU A 19 6.10 10.24 -13.15
N ARG A 20 5.01 9.47 -13.07
CA ARG A 20 4.13 9.19 -14.20
C ARG A 20 3.36 10.43 -14.68
N ASP A 21 3.07 11.37 -13.80
CA ASP A 21 2.43 12.66 -14.13
C ASP A 21 3.44 13.74 -14.60
N GLY A 22 4.74 13.39 -14.69
CA GLY A 22 5.78 14.30 -15.15
C GLY A 22 6.42 15.14 -14.06
N SER A 23 6.42 14.63 -12.82
CA SER A 23 7.06 15.25 -11.67
C SER A 23 6.66 16.72 -11.42
N PRO A 24 5.35 17.04 -11.34
CA PRO A 24 4.90 18.40 -11.05
C PRO A 24 5.43 18.86 -9.69
N GLU A 25 6.23 19.92 -9.68
CA GLU A 25 6.71 20.58 -8.47
C GLU A 25 5.51 21.14 -7.67
N GLY A 26 5.45 20.82 -6.38
CA GLY A 26 4.38 21.26 -5.48
C GLY A 26 3.16 20.34 -5.39
N ARG A 27 3.06 19.28 -6.20
CA ARG A 27 1.99 18.28 -6.05
C ARG A 27 2.44 16.98 -5.38
N ALA A 28 3.72 16.83 -5.07
CA ALA A 28 4.27 15.63 -4.46
C ALA A 28 3.55 15.24 -3.15
N ASP A 29 3.20 16.22 -2.30
CA ASP A 29 2.42 15.99 -1.08
C ASP A 29 1.01 15.44 -1.39
N GLU A 30 0.34 15.94 -2.42
CA GLU A 30 -1.00 15.48 -2.81
C GLU A 30 -0.98 14.01 -3.26
N TYR A 31 0.04 13.61 -4.03
CA TYR A 31 0.26 12.21 -4.41
C TYR A 31 0.66 11.34 -3.21
N TRP A 32 1.41 11.90 -2.25
CA TRP A 32 1.78 11.21 -1.02
C TRP A 32 0.55 10.90 -0.16
N GLU A 33 -0.33 11.87 0.05
CA GLU A 33 -1.56 11.67 0.81
C GLU A 33 -2.51 10.68 0.11
N GLN A 34 -2.62 10.75 -1.22
CA GLN A 34 -3.43 9.82 -2.01
C GLN A 34 -2.90 8.38 -1.93
N ALA A 35 -1.59 8.20 -2.07
CA ALA A 35 -0.93 6.91 -1.88
C ALA A 35 -1.10 6.39 -0.44
N ARG A 36 -0.98 7.29 0.56
CA ARG A 36 -1.20 6.96 1.96
C ARG A 36 -2.58 6.40 2.22
N PHE A 37 -3.61 7.03 1.65
CA PHE A 37 -4.99 6.59 1.82
C PHE A 37 -5.23 5.22 1.17
N GLN A 38 -4.80 5.02 -0.08
CA GLN A 38 -4.93 3.74 -0.78
C GLN A 38 -4.26 2.58 -0.03
N ILE A 39 -3.04 2.82 0.49
CA ILE A 39 -2.30 1.80 1.24
C ILE A 39 -2.84 1.64 2.67
N ASP A 40 -3.49 2.66 3.27
CA ASP A 40 -4.23 2.49 4.55
C ASP A 40 -5.35 1.47 4.38
N GLU A 41 -6.18 1.69 3.35
CA GLU A 41 -7.30 0.82 3.04
C GLU A 41 -6.82 -0.58 2.65
N GLU A 42 -5.83 -0.69 1.74
CA GLU A 42 -5.28 -1.98 1.31
C GLU A 42 -4.58 -2.72 2.46
N ALA A 43 -3.87 -2.03 3.36
CA ALA A 43 -3.23 -2.68 4.51
C ALA A 43 -4.27 -3.20 5.51
N SER A 44 -5.37 -2.46 5.71
CA SER A 44 -6.48 -2.91 6.56
C SER A 44 -7.18 -4.15 5.99
N GLU A 45 -7.21 -4.30 4.66
CA GLU A 45 -7.78 -5.47 3.98
C GLU A 45 -6.78 -6.64 3.84
N ALA A 46 -5.48 -6.34 3.67
CA ALA A 46 -4.45 -7.35 3.43
C ALA A 46 -3.89 -7.98 4.72
N ASP A 47 -3.90 -7.27 5.86
CA ASP A 47 -3.50 -7.84 7.16
C ASP A 47 -4.51 -8.87 7.70
N GLY A 48 -5.72 -8.94 7.10
CA GLY A 48 -6.73 -9.94 7.41
C GLY A 48 -6.61 -11.27 6.65
N ASN A 49 -5.70 -11.39 5.68
CA ASN A 49 -5.62 -12.58 4.83
C ASN A 49 -4.20 -13.19 4.82
N GLY A 50 -3.85 -13.90 5.89
CA GLY A 50 -2.61 -14.66 5.88
C GLY A 50 -2.17 -15.42 7.13
N ASP A 51 -3.07 -16.08 7.89
CA ASP A 51 -2.86 -17.44 8.42
C ASP A 51 -4.12 -17.97 9.13
N ASP A 52 -5.03 -18.62 8.40
CA ASP A 52 -5.66 -19.83 8.95
C ASP A 52 -5.74 -20.89 7.84
N PRO A 53 -4.70 -21.72 7.71
CA PRO A 53 -4.76 -22.92 6.89
C PRO A 53 -5.53 -24.07 7.58
N LYS A 54 -6.35 -23.85 8.63
CA LYS A 54 -6.90 -24.93 9.47
C LYS A 54 -8.42 -25.12 9.44
N ARG A 55 -9.22 -24.30 8.75
CA ARG A 55 -10.67 -24.61 8.58
C ARG A 55 -10.99 -25.60 7.47
N ARG A 56 -9.98 -26.36 7.00
CA ARG A 56 -10.17 -27.61 6.27
C ARG A 56 -10.01 -28.80 7.22
N LEU A 57 -11.10 -29.21 7.88
CA LEU A 57 -11.24 -30.59 8.33
C LEU A 57 -12.71 -31.05 8.23
N PRO A 58 -12.97 -32.20 7.58
CA PRO A 58 -14.29 -32.82 7.51
C PRO A 58 -14.56 -33.66 8.77
N GLY A 59 -15.83 -33.69 9.20
CA GLY A 59 -16.34 -34.56 10.25
C GLY A 59 -17.84 -34.73 10.10
#